data_AF-A0A658Z096-F1
#
_entry.id   AF-A0A658Z096-F1
#
_cell.length_a   1.000
_cell.length_b   1.000
_cell.length_c   1.000
_cell.angle_alpha   90.00
_cell.angle_beta   90.00
_cell.angle_gamma   90.00
#
_symmetry.space_group_name_H-M   'P 1'
#
loop_
_entity.id
_entity.type
_entity.pdbx_description
1 polymer ?
#
loop_
_entity_poly.entity_id
_entity_poly.type
_entity_poly.pdbx_seq_one_letter_code
_entity_poly.pdbx_strand_id
1 'polypeptide(L)'
;MSFVSTGNKPVGNGGPVITTPPIAGESGGMSTGSAVTDVSGAAEEMAEQAAADLFGALPEPSGLVKAAVAAAQAAAAAAGISDMAGAVQDAAASLAAGAPGAHNVTVSGSAVPPQMLLFAGMNGSEGLGNLFSYTVQLKTLDALNLGYVSPAANLPLQLMVGKDLCVSIELDGGGKRYISGLVTAARVVGHEGRSVTYELRIEPWLKLLTHTSDYKAFQNKTVVDILDEVLDEYSFPVEKRLVENYPPRAWQVQYGETDFDFIQRLMQEWGIYWWFEHSENSHTQVLVDAINGHKACPDSPLVEWHQEGLKLDKEFIHTITASERLRTGKWVMDDFDFMKPRSLLKSTVASPRDTGHAEYEHYEWPGDYFTTGEGEMLTRIRMEAQRSPGSRHMGPVISVPS
;
A
#
# COMPACT_ATOMS: atom_id res chain seq x y z
N MET A 1 18.25 25.09 -32.04
CA MET A 1 18.85 24.26 -33.12
C MET A 1 18.23 22.88 -32.98
N SER A 2 17.10 22.62 -33.63
CA SER A 2 16.94 22.04 -34.98
C SER A 2 17.08 20.50 -35.00
N PHE A 3 15.91 19.86 -35.13
CA PHE A 3 15.56 18.50 -35.57
C PHE A 3 16.53 17.84 -36.55
N VAL A 4 16.60 16.49 -36.54
CA VAL A 4 16.22 15.63 -37.69
C VAL A 4 15.69 14.27 -37.19
N SER A 5 14.43 14.00 -37.54
CA SER A 5 13.78 12.69 -37.62
C SER A 5 13.81 12.27 -39.10
N THR A 6 14.06 11.00 -39.39
CA THR A 6 13.79 10.42 -40.71
C THR A 6 12.86 9.24 -40.54
N GLY A 7 11.57 9.49 -40.79
CA GLY A 7 10.64 8.46 -41.23
C GLY A 7 10.80 8.23 -42.73
N ASN A 8 10.48 7.01 -43.18
CA ASN A 8 10.06 6.79 -44.56
C ASN A 8 8.82 5.90 -44.57
N LYS A 9 7.83 6.31 -45.36
CA LYS A 9 6.46 5.77 -45.47
C LYS A 9 6.37 4.62 -46.50
N PRO A 10 5.25 3.86 -46.51
CA PRO A 10 5.07 2.63 -47.27
C PRO A 10 4.34 2.82 -48.62
N VAL A 11 4.45 1.82 -49.50
CA VAL A 11 3.66 1.59 -50.73
C VAL A 11 3.54 0.06 -50.87
N GLY A 12 2.43 -0.61 -51.18
CA GLY A 12 1.07 -0.24 -51.49
C GLY A 12 0.26 -1.51 -51.87
N ASN A 13 -1.07 -1.43 -51.73
CA ASN A 13 -2.15 -2.17 -52.39
C ASN A 13 -2.15 -3.71 -52.53
N GLY A 14 -3.19 -4.32 -51.94
CA GLY A 14 -3.71 -5.62 -52.38
C GLY A 14 -4.85 -6.16 -51.50
N GLY A 15 -6.10 -5.82 -51.81
CA GLY A 15 -7.29 -6.55 -51.39
C GLY A 15 -8.41 -6.32 -52.41
N PRO A 16 -9.59 -6.96 -52.31
CA PRO A 16 -9.95 -8.20 -51.61
C PRO A 16 -10.58 -9.24 -52.57
N VAL A 17 -10.75 -10.51 -52.16
CA VAL A 17 -11.75 -11.40 -52.78
C VAL A 17 -12.42 -12.26 -51.71
N ILE A 18 -13.71 -12.00 -51.53
CA ILE A 18 -14.71 -12.82 -50.85
C ILE A 18 -15.25 -13.79 -51.90
N THR A 19 -15.25 -15.10 -51.61
CA THR A 19 -16.02 -16.08 -52.40
C THR A 19 -16.75 -17.05 -51.48
N THR A 20 -18.04 -16.79 -51.35
CA THR A 20 -19.09 -17.74 -50.94
C THR A 20 -19.38 -18.69 -52.11
N PRO A 21 -19.55 -20.01 -51.91
CA PRO A 21 -20.23 -20.86 -52.87
C PRO A 21 -21.72 -21.08 -52.50
N PRO A 22 -22.58 -21.37 -53.49
CA PRO A 22 -24.03 -21.20 -53.40
C PRO A 22 -24.80 -22.44 -52.91
N ILE A 23 -26.04 -22.19 -52.49
CA ILE A 23 -27.08 -23.19 -52.22
C ILE A 23 -27.80 -23.57 -53.52
N ALA A 24 -27.86 -24.88 -53.79
CA ALA A 24 -28.86 -25.61 -54.58
C ALA A 24 -28.86 -27.04 -54.00
N GLY A 25 -29.95 -27.71 -53.61
CA GLY A 25 -31.31 -27.70 -54.12
C GLY A 25 -31.52 -28.87 -55.09
N GLU A 26 -31.75 -30.10 -54.58
CA GLU A 26 -32.86 -31.00 -54.98
C GLU A 26 -32.77 -32.44 -54.43
N SER A 27 -33.91 -32.84 -53.84
CA SER A 27 -34.58 -34.16 -53.73
C SER A 27 -33.83 -35.50 -53.77
N GLY A 28 -34.10 -36.31 -52.75
CA GLY A 28 -34.03 -37.78 -52.80
C GLY A 28 -34.37 -38.40 -51.45
N GLY A 29 -35.64 -38.77 -51.24
CA GLY A 29 -36.09 -39.39 -50.00
C GLY A 29 -35.62 -40.84 -49.86
N MET A 30 -35.30 -41.26 -48.63
CA MET A 30 -35.53 -42.63 -48.17
C MET A 30 -35.59 -42.65 -46.64
N SER A 31 -36.68 -43.23 -46.14
CA SER A 31 -36.99 -43.50 -44.74
C SER A 31 -36.02 -44.51 -44.12
N THR A 32 -35.52 -44.22 -42.92
CA THR A 32 -35.30 -45.20 -41.83
C THR A 32 -35.40 -44.49 -40.49
N GLY A 33 -36.36 -44.90 -39.65
CA GLY A 33 -36.47 -44.42 -38.28
C GLY A 33 -35.40 -45.00 -37.36
N SER A 34 -34.93 -44.21 -36.41
CA SER A 34 -34.41 -44.69 -35.14
C SER A 34 -34.51 -43.58 -34.09
N ALA A 35 -35.04 -43.94 -32.93
CA ALA A 35 -35.15 -43.09 -31.75
C ALA A 35 -33.76 -42.62 -31.29
N VAL A 36 -33.63 -41.32 -30.99
CA VAL A 36 -32.52 -40.78 -30.21
C VAL A 36 -33.11 -40.37 -28.86
N THR A 37 -32.86 -41.20 -27.85
CA THR A 37 -33.08 -40.88 -26.44
C THR A 37 -31.88 -40.11 -25.91
N ASP A 38 -32.14 -39.04 -25.16
CA ASP A 38 -31.17 -38.19 -24.48
C ASP A 38 -30.13 -38.99 -23.68
N VAL A 39 -28.85 -38.74 -23.97
CA VAL A 39 -27.70 -39.32 -23.23
C VAL A 39 -26.98 -38.23 -22.40
N SER A 40 -27.48 -36.99 -22.35
CA SER A 40 -26.86 -35.92 -21.55
C SER A 40 -27.19 -36.02 -20.05
N GLY A 41 -28.41 -36.45 -19.68
CA GLY A 41 -28.82 -36.50 -18.26
C GLY A 41 -28.15 -37.59 -17.43
N ALA A 42 -27.88 -38.76 -18.03
CA ALA A 42 -27.30 -39.89 -17.31
C ALA A 42 -25.80 -39.73 -16.98
N ALA A 43 -25.08 -38.89 -17.73
CA ALA A 43 -23.69 -38.56 -17.45
C ALA A 43 -23.56 -37.51 -16.32
N GLU A 44 -24.55 -36.62 -16.21
CA GLU A 44 -24.64 -35.57 -15.20
C GLU A 44 -25.06 -36.15 -13.83
N GLU A 45 -26.04 -37.06 -13.80
CA GLU A 45 -26.44 -37.78 -12.58
C GLU A 45 -25.33 -38.70 -12.05
N MET A 46 -24.54 -39.35 -12.92
CA MET A 46 -23.41 -40.18 -12.47
C MET A 46 -22.24 -39.36 -11.92
N ALA A 47 -22.03 -38.13 -12.39
CA ALA A 47 -21.01 -37.23 -11.85
C ALA A 47 -21.43 -36.67 -10.48
N GLU A 48 -22.72 -36.38 -10.29
CA GLU A 48 -23.28 -35.88 -9.04
C GLU A 48 -23.34 -36.96 -7.95
N GLN A 49 -23.71 -38.20 -8.32
CA GLN A 49 -23.67 -39.35 -7.41
C GLN A 49 -22.23 -39.71 -7.00
N ALA A 50 -21.27 -39.60 -7.91
CA ALA A 50 -19.85 -39.85 -7.62
C ALA A 50 -19.22 -38.76 -6.72
N ALA A 51 -19.70 -37.52 -6.80
CA ALA A 51 -19.27 -36.44 -5.90
C ALA A 51 -19.82 -36.62 -4.48
N ALA A 52 -21.07 -37.09 -4.34
CA ALA A 52 -21.71 -37.35 -3.05
C ALA A 52 -21.10 -38.54 -2.27
N ASP A 53 -20.61 -39.56 -2.98
CA ASP A 53 -19.98 -40.74 -2.35
C ASP A 53 -18.50 -40.51 -1.98
N LEU A 54 -17.82 -39.53 -2.60
CA LEU A 54 -16.39 -39.26 -2.38
C LEU A 54 -16.12 -38.23 -1.27
N PHE A 55 -17.06 -37.31 -1.02
CA PHE A 55 -16.96 -36.27 0.01
C PHE A 55 -18.24 -36.27 0.86
N GLY A 56 -18.18 -36.89 2.05
CA GLY A 56 -19.27 -36.81 3.02
C GLY A 56 -19.68 -35.36 3.33
N ALA A 57 -20.91 -35.18 3.79
CA ALA A 57 -21.60 -33.89 3.97
C ALA A 57 -20.67 -32.73 4.37
N LEU A 58 -20.50 -31.77 3.45
CA LEU A 58 -19.82 -30.51 3.70
C LEU A 58 -20.48 -29.79 4.89
N PRO A 59 -19.69 -29.20 5.81
CA PRO A 59 -20.26 -28.48 6.94
C PRO A 59 -21.06 -27.26 6.46
N GLU A 60 -22.24 -27.08 7.05
CA GLU A 60 -23.11 -25.93 6.79
C GLU A 60 -22.35 -24.59 6.92
N PRO A 61 -22.50 -23.66 5.97
CA PRO A 61 -21.78 -22.39 6.00
C PRO A 61 -22.12 -21.60 7.27
N SER A 62 -21.10 -20.92 7.83
CA SER A 62 -21.21 -20.20 9.09
C SER A 62 -22.31 -19.13 9.05
N GLY A 63 -22.90 -18.82 10.21
CA GLY A 63 -24.01 -17.87 10.32
C GLY A 63 -23.69 -16.48 9.75
N LEU A 64 -22.41 -16.09 9.73
CA LEU A 64 -21.94 -14.83 9.15
C LEU A 64 -21.98 -14.82 7.62
N VAL A 65 -21.65 -15.94 6.97
CA VAL A 65 -21.77 -16.10 5.51
C VAL A 65 -23.25 -16.05 5.10
N LYS A 66 -24.12 -16.71 5.88
CA LYS A 66 -25.57 -16.65 5.67
C LYS A 66 -26.13 -15.22 5.83
N ALA A 67 -25.64 -14.47 6.81
CA ALA A 67 -26.04 -13.08 7.03
C ALA A 67 -25.55 -12.13 5.91
N ALA A 68 -24.32 -12.31 5.43
CA ALA A 68 -23.77 -11.51 4.33
C ALA A 68 -24.51 -11.78 3.00
N VAL A 69 -24.83 -13.04 2.71
CA VAL A 69 -25.62 -13.42 1.52
C VAL A 69 -27.06 -12.86 1.62
N ALA A 70 -27.69 -12.94 2.79
CA ALA A 70 -29.02 -12.39 3.00
C ALA A 70 -29.05 -10.85 2.84
N ALA A 71 -28.03 -10.15 3.34
CA ALA A 71 -27.90 -8.70 3.19
C ALA A 71 -27.68 -8.29 1.71
N ALA A 72 -26.86 -9.05 0.97
CA ALA A 72 -26.64 -8.84 -0.45
C ALA A 72 -27.90 -9.11 -1.30
N GLN A 73 -28.66 -10.16 -0.97
CA GLN A 73 -29.93 -10.47 -1.63
C GLN A 73 -31.00 -9.41 -1.35
N ALA A 74 -31.07 -8.88 -0.12
CA ALA A 74 -31.98 -7.78 0.22
C ALA A 74 -31.63 -6.48 -0.54
N ALA A 75 -30.34 -6.18 -0.70
CA ALA A 75 -29.88 -5.02 -1.48
C ALA A 75 -30.18 -5.18 -2.99
N ALA A 76 -30.00 -6.39 -3.55
CA ALA A 76 -30.33 -6.69 -4.94
C ALA A 76 -31.84 -6.63 -5.21
N ALA A 77 -32.67 -7.10 -4.27
CA ALA A 77 -34.12 -7.00 -4.34
C ALA A 77 -34.60 -5.53 -4.30
N ALA A 78 -33.99 -4.68 -3.47
CA ALA A 78 -34.29 -3.25 -3.40
C ALA A 78 -33.92 -2.49 -4.69
N ALA A 79 -32.93 -2.98 -5.43
CA ALA A 79 -32.49 -2.41 -6.71
C ALA A 79 -33.29 -2.93 -7.94
N GLY A 80 -34.21 -3.88 -7.75
CA GLY A 80 -35.03 -4.43 -8.84
C GLY A 80 -34.25 -5.26 -9.87
N ILE A 81 -33.08 -5.80 -9.50
CA ILE A 81 -32.21 -6.55 -10.41
C ILE A 81 -32.43 -8.05 -10.17
N SER A 82 -33.27 -8.67 -10.99
CA SER A 82 -33.71 -10.07 -10.80
C SER A 82 -32.68 -11.14 -11.16
N ASP A 83 -31.58 -10.77 -11.84
CA ASP A 83 -30.61 -11.73 -12.41
C ASP A 83 -29.24 -11.72 -11.71
N MET A 84 -29.08 -10.94 -10.63
CA MET A 84 -27.82 -10.87 -9.86
C MET A 84 -27.73 -11.94 -8.77
N ALA A 85 -28.84 -12.61 -8.43
CA ALA A 85 -28.88 -13.56 -7.31
C ALA A 85 -27.97 -14.78 -7.55
N GLY A 86 -27.92 -15.29 -8.78
CA GLY A 86 -27.03 -16.39 -9.17
C GLY A 86 -25.55 -15.99 -9.13
N ALA A 87 -25.21 -14.81 -9.67
CA ALA A 87 -23.85 -14.28 -9.65
C ALA A 87 -23.34 -14.00 -8.22
N VAL A 88 -24.23 -13.61 -7.30
CA VAL A 88 -23.90 -13.42 -5.87
C VAL A 88 -23.63 -14.76 -5.18
N GLN A 89 -24.37 -15.82 -5.52
CA GLN A 89 -24.10 -17.18 -5.00
C GLN A 89 -22.80 -17.76 -5.55
N ASP A 90 -22.51 -17.58 -6.84
CA ASP A 90 -21.28 -18.08 -7.47
C ASP A 90 -20.03 -17.32 -7.01
N ALA A 91 -20.13 -16.01 -6.81
CA ALA A 91 -19.03 -15.21 -6.25
C ALA A 91 -18.75 -15.57 -4.77
N ALA A 92 -19.80 -15.84 -3.99
CA ALA A 92 -19.65 -16.31 -2.60
C ALA A 92 -19.04 -17.72 -2.54
N ALA A 93 -19.41 -18.62 -3.45
CA ALA A 93 -18.82 -19.95 -3.57
C ALA A 93 -17.34 -19.88 -4.00
N SER A 94 -16.99 -18.98 -4.91
CA SER A 94 -15.60 -18.75 -5.33
C SER A 94 -14.74 -18.12 -4.23
N LEU A 95 -15.31 -17.29 -3.35
CA LEU A 95 -14.63 -16.74 -2.17
C LEU A 95 -14.45 -17.80 -1.07
N ALA A 96 -15.37 -18.77 -0.98
CA ALA A 96 -15.29 -19.89 -0.04
C ALA A 96 -14.33 -21.01 -0.47
N ALA A 97 -13.93 -21.05 -1.75
CA ALA A 97 -13.01 -22.05 -2.30
C ALA A 97 -11.51 -21.74 -2.08
N GLY A 98 -11.19 -20.79 -1.19
CA GLY A 98 -9.82 -20.55 -0.75
C GLY A 98 -9.24 -21.78 -0.06
N ALA A 99 -8.06 -22.21 -0.49
CA ALA A 99 -7.32 -23.28 0.17
C ALA A 99 -7.12 -22.94 1.66
N PRO A 100 -7.16 -23.94 2.56
CA PRO A 100 -6.90 -23.72 3.98
C PRO A 100 -5.48 -23.20 4.17
N GLY A 101 -5.35 -21.88 4.38
CA GLY A 101 -4.07 -21.15 4.47
C GLY A 101 -4.14 -19.74 3.88
N ALA A 102 -4.99 -19.50 2.87
CA ALA A 102 -5.07 -18.20 2.22
C ALA A 102 -5.84 -17.17 3.08
N HIS A 103 -5.14 -16.15 3.60
CA HIS A 103 -5.81 -14.98 4.18
C HIS A 103 -6.73 -14.32 3.15
N ASN A 104 -7.97 -14.04 3.55
CA ASN A 104 -8.89 -13.33 2.68
C ASN A 104 -8.46 -11.87 2.60
N VAL A 105 -8.08 -11.42 1.39
CA VAL A 105 -7.70 -10.04 1.12
C VAL A 105 -8.79 -9.37 0.32
N THR A 106 -9.34 -8.29 0.85
CA THR A 106 -10.40 -7.51 0.22
C THR A 106 -9.95 -6.08 0.00
N VAL A 107 -10.57 -5.42 -0.98
CA VAL A 107 -10.24 -4.03 -1.34
C VAL A 107 -11.52 -3.20 -1.30
N SER A 108 -11.44 -2.05 -0.65
CA SER A 108 -12.51 -1.07 -0.51
C SER A 108 -11.99 0.34 -0.79
N GLY A 109 -12.90 1.31 -0.85
CA GLY A 109 -12.55 2.73 -1.02
C GLY A 109 -13.27 3.37 -2.19
N SER A 110 -13.17 4.70 -2.27
CA SER A 110 -13.84 5.51 -3.29
C SER A 110 -13.14 5.44 -4.66
N ALA A 111 -11.88 4.97 -4.70
CA ALA A 111 -11.10 4.84 -5.92
C ALA A 111 -11.54 3.67 -6.81
N VAL A 112 -12.08 2.59 -6.23
CA VAL A 112 -12.43 1.37 -6.97
C VAL A 112 -13.95 1.21 -7.01
N PRO A 113 -14.55 0.95 -8.19
CA PRO A 113 -15.98 0.68 -8.26
C PRO A 113 -16.34 -0.61 -7.50
N PRO A 114 -17.43 -0.61 -6.70
CA PRO A 114 -17.83 -1.78 -5.92
C PRO A 114 -18.02 -3.01 -6.80
N GLN A 115 -17.52 -4.15 -6.34
CA GLN A 115 -17.75 -5.48 -6.96
C GLN A 115 -17.29 -5.61 -8.43
N MET A 116 -16.39 -4.76 -8.91
CA MET A 116 -15.83 -4.87 -10.27
C MET A 116 -14.39 -5.39 -10.31
N LEU A 117 -13.64 -5.19 -9.23
CA LEU A 117 -12.24 -5.54 -9.11
C LEU A 117 -11.99 -6.43 -7.88
N LEU A 118 -11.17 -7.46 -8.07
CA LEU A 118 -10.71 -8.39 -7.04
C LEU A 118 -9.22 -8.17 -6.80
N PHE A 119 -8.77 -8.42 -5.57
CA PHE A 119 -7.35 -8.40 -5.24
C PHE A 119 -6.59 -9.50 -6.01
N ALA A 120 -5.44 -9.16 -6.58
CA ALA A 120 -4.54 -10.12 -7.24
C ALA A 120 -3.17 -10.20 -6.54
N GLY A 121 -2.67 -9.07 -6.04
CA GLY A 121 -1.40 -9.02 -5.33
C GLY A 121 -1.06 -7.60 -4.88
N MET A 122 -0.07 -7.48 -4.02
CA MET A 122 0.44 -6.19 -3.57
C MET A 122 1.93 -6.29 -3.26
N ASN A 123 2.67 -5.23 -3.58
CA ASN A 123 4.06 -5.08 -3.20
C ASN A 123 4.28 -3.62 -2.79
N GLY A 124 5.01 -3.38 -1.71
CA GLY A 124 5.36 -2.02 -1.32
C GLY A 124 6.42 -1.93 -0.26
N SER A 125 6.73 -0.71 0.11
CA SER A 125 7.77 -0.38 1.08
C SER A 125 7.31 0.74 2.00
N GLU A 126 7.66 0.61 3.27
CA GLU A 126 7.45 1.64 4.30
C GLU A 126 8.72 1.81 5.13
N GLY A 127 8.84 2.96 5.77
CA GLY A 127 9.90 3.21 6.74
C GLY A 127 9.55 4.41 7.60
N LEU A 128 10.09 4.45 8.82
CA LEU A 128 9.94 5.60 9.71
C LEU A 128 10.47 6.87 9.00
N GLY A 129 9.69 7.93 9.04
CA GLY A 129 9.99 9.22 8.40
C GLY A 129 10.01 9.17 6.87
N ASN A 130 9.46 8.12 6.23
CA ASN A 130 9.40 8.00 4.78
C ASN A 130 7.97 7.77 4.31
N LEU A 131 7.63 8.28 3.13
CA LEU A 131 6.33 8.04 2.50
C LEU A 131 6.26 6.55 2.14
N PHE A 132 5.23 5.85 2.63
CA PHE A 132 4.97 4.51 2.11
C PHE A 132 4.54 4.57 0.65
N SER A 133 4.82 3.49 -0.08
CA SER A 133 4.32 3.30 -1.42
C SER A 133 3.99 1.84 -1.62
N TYR A 134 2.73 1.53 -1.92
CA TYR A 134 2.30 0.20 -2.29
C TYR A 134 1.73 0.20 -3.70
N THR A 135 2.12 -0.79 -4.48
CA THR A 135 1.57 -1.13 -5.77
C THR A 135 0.60 -2.30 -5.58
N VAL A 136 -0.69 -2.02 -5.73
CA VAL A 136 -1.79 -2.99 -5.61
C VAL A 136 -2.21 -3.42 -7.01
N GLN A 137 -2.20 -4.73 -7.25
CA GLN A 137 -2.71 -5.35 -8.46
C GLN A 137 -4.13 -5.83 -8.25
N LEU A 138 -5.02 -5.42 -9.14
CA LEU A 138 -6.44 -5.76 -9.12
C LEU A 138 -6.84 -6.41 -10.44
N LYS A 139 -7.73 -7.40 -10.40
CA LYS A 139 -8.25 -8.08 -11.59
C LYS A 139 -9.76 -7.96 -11.69
N THR A 140 -10.27 -7.80 -12.90
CA THR A 140 -11.72 -7.86 -13.15
C THR A 140 -12.28 -9.26 -12.88
N LEU A 141 -13.54 -9.38 -12.46
CA LEU A 141 -14.19 -10.70 -12.35
C LEU A 141 -14.30 -11.39 -13.72
N ASP A 142 -14.10 -12.71 -13.74
CA ASP A 142 -14.20 -13.53 -14.95
C ASP A 142 -15.59 -13.50 -15.59
N ALA A 143 -16.64 -13.36 -14.76
CA ALA A 143 -18.02 -13.23 -15.17
C ALA A 143 -18.31 -11.92 -15.93
N LEU A 144 -17.53 -10.86 -15.66
CA LEU A 144 -17.67 -9.58 -16.35
C LEU A 144 -16.93 -9.55 -17.71
N ASN A 145 -16.19 -10.61 -18.04
CA ASN A 145 -15.44 -10.75 -19.29
C ASN A 145 -16.09 -11.74 -20.28
N LEU A 146 -17.41 -11.67 -20.44
CA LEU A 146 -18.15 -12.43 -21.45
C LEU A 146 -18.05 -11.75 -22.83
N GLY A 147 -16.95 -12.00 -23.56
CA GLY A 147 -16.79 -11.62 -24.97
C GLY A 147 -15.71 -10.57 -25.27
N TYR A 148 -15.57 -10.20 -26.56
CA TYR A 148 -14.49 -9.34 -27.10
C TYR A 148 -14.51 -7.88 -26.61
N VAL A 149 -15.53 -7.46 -25.86
CA VAL A 149 -15.62 -6.10 -25.29
C VAL A 149 -16.19 -6.21 -23.88
N SER A 150 -15.30 -6.40 -22.90
CA SER A 150 -15.68 -6.40 -21.49
C SER A 150 -15.96 -4.98 -21.01
N PRO A 151 -17.13 -4.68 -20.44
CA PRO A 151 -17.39 -3.40 -19.77
C PRO A 151 -16.39 -3.12 -18.64
N ALA A 152 -15.87 -4.18 -18.01
CA ALA A 152 -14.87 -4.09 -16.95
C ALA A 152 -13.45 -3.82 -17.46
N ALA A 153 -13.19 -3.92 -18.77
CA ALA A 153 -11.89 -3.63 -19.36
C ALA A 153 -11.63 -2.12 -19.58
N ASN A 154 -12.63 -1.27 -19.43
CA ASN A 154 -12.52 0.17 -19.69
C ASN A 154 -12.88 1.03 -18.47
N LEU A 155 -12.38 0.67 -17.30
CA LEU A 155 -12.55 1.49 -16.10
C LEU A 155 -11.83 2.85 -16.27
N PRO A 156 -12.49 3.98 -15.93
CA PRO A 156 -11.92 5.31 -16.10
C PRO A 156 -10.83 5.58 -15.04
N LEU A 157 -9.58 5.27 -15.36
CA LEU A 157 -8.42 5.40 -14.47
C LEU A 157 -8.30 6.79 -13.84
N GLN A 158 -8.60 7.84 -14.61
CA GLN A 158 -8.53 9.23 -14.12
C GLN A 158 -9.44 9.48 -12.92
N LEU A 159 -10.60 8.80 -12.84
CA LEU A 159 -11.54 8.92 -11.73
C LEU A 159 -11.11 8.14 -10.49
N MET A 160 -10.07 7.29 -10.60
CA MET A 160 -9.51 6.53 -9.49
C MET A 160 -8.40 7.31 -8.77
N VAL A 161 -7.61 8.09 -9.53
CA VAL A 161 -6.49 8.87 -8.99
C VAL A 161 -7.00 9.99 -8.09
N GLY A 162 -6.34 10.19 -6.94
CA GLY A 162 -6.68 11.17 -5.91
C GLY A 162 -7.77 10.70 -4.93
N LYS A 163 -8.23 9.45 -5.04
CA LYS A 163 -9.25 8.87 -4.15
C LYS A 163 -8.66 7.82 -3.22
N ASP A 164 -9.39 7.51 -2.16
CA ASP A 164 -8.99 6.54 -1.15
C ASP A 164 -9.11 5.10 -1.65
N LEU A 165 -8.11 4.29 -1.31
CA LEU A 165 -8.10 2.84 -1.45
C LEU A 165 -7.64 2.22 -0.14
N CYS A 166 -8.33 1.18 0.30
CA CYS A 166 -8.02 0.42 1.49
C CYS A 166 -7.93 -1.06 1.14
N VAL A 167 -6.79 -1.68 1.45
CA VAL A 167 -6.60 -3.12 1.40
C VAL A 167 -6.80 -3.67 2.81
N SER A 168 -7.77 -4.57 2.98
CA SER A 168 -8.06 -5.27 4.23
C SER A 168 -7.52 -6.69 4.14
N ILE A 169 -6.62 -7.05 5.05
CA ILE A 169 -5.99 -8.37 5.16
C ILE A 169 -6.50 -9.00 6.46
N GLU A 170 -7.16 -10.16 6.36
CA GLU A 170 -7.51 -10.95 7.55
C GLU A 170 -6.26 -11.59 8.15
N LEU A 171 -6.11 -11.49 9.48
CA LEU A 171 -5.00 -12.08 10.21
C LEU A 171 -5.43 -13.36 10.92
N ASP A 172 -4.46 -14.21 11.23
CA ASP A 172 -4.67 -15.34 12.14
C ASP A 172 -5.21 -14.84 13.49
N GLY A 173 -6.29 -15.45 13.98
CA GLY A 173 -6.98 -15.01 15.20
C GLY A 173 -8.16 -14.05 14.97
N GLY A 174 -8.49 -13.73 13.72
CA GLY A 174 -9.72 -13.02 13.34
C GLY A 174 -9.61 -11.49 13.36
N GLY A 175 -8.40 -10.96 13.59
CA GLY A 175 -8.08 -9.55 13.42
C GLY A 175 -8.03 -9.15 11.94
N LYS A 176 -8.06 -7.84 11.67
CA LYS A 176 -7.88 -7.29 10.32
C LYS A 176 -6.80 -6.24 10.31
N ARG A 177 -5.86 -6.35 9.38
CA ARG A 177 -4.89 -5.31 9.06
C ARG A 177 -5.37 -4.50 7.87
N TYR A 178 -5.39 -3.18 8.03
CA TYR A 178 -5.72 -2.26 6.96
C TYR A 178 -4.45 -1.63 6.40
N ILE A 179 -4.42 -1.43 5.09
CA ILE A 179 -3.45 -0.59 4.39
C ILE A 179 -4.26 0.38 3.55
N SER A 180 -4.45 1.56 4.11
CA SER A 180 -5.21 2.67 3.54
C SER A 180 -4.28 3.74 2.99
N GLY A 181 -4.61 4.31 1.82
CA GLY A 181 -3.86 5.40 1.21
C GLY A 181 -4.61 6.04 0.04
N LEU A 182 -4.02 7.09 -0.52
CA LEU A 182 -4.53 7.76 -1.73
C LEU A 182 -3.94 7.10 -2.97
N VAL A 183 -4.78 6.85 -3.98
CA VAL A 183 -4.31 6.38 -5.28
C VAL A 183 -3.60 7.51 -6.01
N THR A 184 -2.28 7.45 -6.16
CA THR A 184 -1.48 8.50 -6.83
C THR A 184 -1.15 8.16 -8.28
N ALA A 185 -1.28 6.89 -8.66
CA ALA A 185 -1.24 6.47 -10.05
C ALA A 185 -2.09 5.22 -10.27
N ALA A 186 -2.67 5.13 -11.46
CA ALA A 186 -3.41 3.96 -11.91
C ALA A 186 -3.02 3.64 -13.35
N ARG A 187 -2.86 2.36 -13.68
CA ARG A 187 -2.61 1.89 -15.05
C ARG A 187 -3.29 0.55 -15.32
N VAL A 188 -3.57 0.29 -16.60
CA VAL A 188 -3.91 -1.06 -17.08
C VAL A 188 -2.60 -1.77 -17.39
N VAL A 189 -2.40 -2.95 -16.80
CA VAL A 189 -1.22 -3.80 -17.06
C VAL A 189 -1.43 -4.61 -18.33
N GLY A 190 -2.62 -5.19 -18.50
CA GLY A 190 -2.97 -5.96 -19.69
C GLY A 190 -4.02 -7.03 -19.40
N HIS A 191 -4.19 -7.93 -20.36
CA HIS A 191 -5.04 -9.11 -20.22
C HIS A 191 -4.24 -10.28 -19.64
N GLU A 192 -4.80 -10.93 -18.63
CA GLU A 192 -4.32 -12.19 -18.10
C GLU A 192 -5.46 -13.21 -18.17
N GLY A 193 -5.38 -14.10 -19.17
CA GLY A 193 -6.44 -15.07 -19.48
C GLY A 193 -7.76 -14.38 -19.78
N ARG A 194 -8.76 -14.62 -18.92
CA ARG A 194 -10.10 -14.04 -19.01
C ARG A 194 -10.27 -12.75 -18.19
N SER A 195 -9.21 -12.21 -17.60
CA SER A 195 -9.28 -11.03 -16.74
C SER A 195 -8.41 -9.88 -17.28
N VAL A 196 -8.78 -8.64 -16.94
CA VAL A 196 -7.92 -7.47 -17.14
C VAL A 196 -7.31 -7.09 -15.80
N THR A 197 -5.99 -6.94 -15.81
CA THR A 197 -5.21 -6.57 -14.63
C THR A 197 -4.95 -5.07 -14.62
N TYR A 198 -5.32 -4.44 -13.51
CA TYR A 198 -5.09 -3.06 -13.16
C TYR A 198 -4.00 -2.97 -12.09
N GLU A 199 -3.25 -1.90 -12.12
CA GLU A 199 -2.25 -1.59 -11.10
C GLU A 199 -2.51 -0.19 -10.55
N LEU A 200 -2.71 -0.11 -9.24
CA LEU A 200 -2.96 1.13 -8.51
C LEU A 200 -1.82 1.32 -7.51
N ARG A 201 -1.18 2.48 -7.55
CA ARG A 201 -0.19 2.88 -6.56
C ARG A 201 -0.86 3.71 -5.48
N ILE A 202 -0.75 3.26 -4.23
CA ILE A 202 -1.21 3.99 -3.05
C ILE A 202 -0.03 4.57 -2.28
N GLU A 203 -0.15 5.83 -1.91
CA GLU A 203 0.80 6.59 -1.10
C GLU A 203 0.01 7.36 -0.01
N PRO A 204 0.64 7.82 1.08
CA PRO A 204 -0.06 8.58 2.10
C PRO A 204 -0.54 9.93 1.57
N TRP A 205 -1.51 10.51 2.26
CA TRP A 205 -1.97 11.88 2.05
C TRP A 205 -0.82 12.91 2.03
N LEU A 206 0.24 12.66 2.80
CA LEU A 206 1.43 13.51 2.86
C LEU A 206 2.13 13.65 1.49
N LYS A 207 1.86 12.76 0.53
CA LYS A 207 2.31 12.89 -0.86
C LYS A 207 1.76 14.15 -1.53
N LEU A 208 0.57 14.60 -1.14
CA LEU A 208 -0.06 15.81 -1.72
C LEU A 208 0.83 17.05 -1.51
N LEU A 209 1.56 17.10 -0.39
CA LEU A 209 2.46 18.21 -0.06
C LEU A 209 3.66 18.31 -1.02
N THR A 210 3.96 17.26 -1.78
CA THR A 210 5.02 17.28 -2.80
C THR A 210 4.60 18.01 -4.09
N HIS A 211 3.31 18.32 -4.23
CA HIS A 211 2.74 19.00 -5.39
C HIS A 211 2.56 20.51 -5.20
N THR A 212 2.98 21.06 -4.06
CA THR A 212 2.95 22.49 -3.77
C THR A 212 4.32 22.97 -3.27
N SER A 213 4.61 24.25 -3.49
CA SER A 213 5.83 24.91 -3.06
C SER A 213 5.54 26.38 -2.81
N ASP A 214 6.10 26.95 -1.74
CA ASP A 214 5.81 28.34 -1.37
C ASP A 214 7.02 29.04 -0.70
N TYR A 215 6.83 30.34 -0.41
CA TYR A 215 7.72 31.19 0.36
C TYR A 215 6.98 31.74 1.58
N LYS A 216 7.02 31.02 2.69
CA LYS A 216 6.32 31.36 3.94
C LYS A 216 7.34 31.72 5.03
N ALA A 217 7.03 32.77 5.81
CA ALA A 217 7.84 33.20 6.93
C ALA A 217 7.07 33.05 8.24
N PHE A 218 7.66 32.32 9.19
CA PHE A 218 7.10 32.01 10.49
C PHE A 218 7.90 32.73 11.57
N GLN A 219 7.23 33.44 12.47
CA GLN A 219 7.88 34.30 13.47
C GLN A 219 7.36 33.99 14.87
N ASN A 220 8.28 33.85 15.82
CA ASN A 220 7.98 33.58 17.23
C ASN A 220 7.06 32.37 17.43
N LYS A 221 7.28 31.31 16.64
CA LYS A 221 6.51 30.06 16.68
C LYS A 221 7.42 28.90 17.06
N THR A 222 6.91 27.94 17.81
CA THR A 222 7.62 26.68 18.02
C THR A 222 7.58 25.86 16.73
N VAL A 223 8.47 24.87 16.64
CA VAL A 223 8.46 23.91 15.52
C VAL A 223 7.11 23.24 15.37
N VAL A 224 6.48 22.87 16.48
CA VAL A 224 5.17 22.21 16.48
C VAL A 224 4.09 23.15 15.96
N ASP A 225 4.10 24.44 16.35
CA ASP A 225 3.14 25.42 15.84
C ASP A 225 3.29 25.64 14.33
N ILE A 226 4.52 25.59 13.81
CA ILE A 226 4.81 25.70 12.37
C ILE A 226 4.31 24.46 11.64
N LEU A 227 4.55 23.26 12.20
CA LEU A 227 4.04 22.02 11.63
C LEU A 227 2.52 22.02 11.58
N ASP A 228 1.85 22.46 12.64
CA ASP A 228 0.39 22.57 12.69
C ASP A 228 -0.12 23.53 11.60
N GLU A 229 0.45 24.72 11.48
CA GLU A 229 0.03 25.69 10.46
C GLU A 229 0.17 25.17 9.03
N VAL A 230 1.23 24.42 8.72
CA VAL A 230 1.42 23.83 7.39
C VAL A 230 0.48 22.65 7.16
N LEU A 231 0.29 21.78 8.16
CA LEU A 231 -0.51 20.57 8.03
C LEU A 231 -2.02 20.85 8.09
N ASP A 232 -2.46 21.91 8.77
CA ASP A 232 -3.87 22.32 8.91
C ASP A 232 -4.50 22.73 7.56
N GLU A 233 -3.70 23.10 6.56
CA GLU A 233 -4.17 23.35 5.19
C GLU A 233 -4.72 22.06 4.53
N TYR A 234 -4.39 20.89 5.06
CA TYR A 234 -4.76 19.58 4.56
C TYR A 234 -5.74 18.90 5.50
N SER A 235 -6.91 18.49 4.98
CA SER A 235 -7.98 17.87 5.78
C SER A 235 -7.73 16.39 6.10
N PHE A 236 -6.58 16.08 6.73
CA PHE A 236 -6.19 14.71 7.11
C PHE A 236 -5.78 14.60 8.58
N PRO A 237 -5.98 13.44 9.21
CA PRO A 237 -5.72 13.27 10.64
C PRO A 237 -4.21 13.21 10.94
N VAL A 238 -3.82 14.00 11.94
CA VAL A 238 -2.46 14.05 12.51
C VAL A 238 -2.56 13.90 14.02
N GLU A 239 -1.79 12.97 14.57
CA GLU A 239 -1.64 12.76 16.01
C GLU A 239 -0.22 13.09 16.45
N LYS A 240 -0.06 13.84 17.53
CA LYS A 240 1.24 14.21 18.10
C LYS A 240 1.44 13.49 19.42
N ARG A 241 2.47 12.64 19.52
CA ARG A 241 2.93 11.98 20.75
C ARG A 241 4.37 12.41 21.07
N LEU A 242 4.52 13.72 21.29
CA LEU A 242 5.79 14.38 21.55
C LEU A 242 6.02 14.55 23.06
N VAL A 243 7.25 14.33 23.51
CA VAL A 243 7.67 14.42 24.92
C VAL A 243 8.63 15.59 25.14
N GLU A 244 9.43 15.94 24.13
CA GLU A 244 10.41 17.02 24.21
C GLU A 244 9.73 18.41 24.15
N ASN A 245 10.42 19.41 24.69
CA ASN A 245 9.97 20.80 24.61
C ASN A 245 10.74 21.55 23.52
N TYR A 246 10.02 22.06 22.52
CA TYR A 246 10.60 22.78 21.38
C TYR A 246 10.57 24.29 21.64
N PRO A 247 11.71 24.98 21.66
CA PRO A 247 11.73 26.42 21.88
C PRO A 247 11.18 27.19 20.68
N PRO A 248 10.61 28.39 20.91
CA PRO A 248 10.12 29.22 19.83
C PRO A 248 11.28 29.73 18.96
N ARG A 249 11.09 29.71 17.65
CA ARG A 249 12.01 30.31 16.68
C ARG A 249 11.62 31.74 16.42
N ALA A 250 12.61 32.65 16.53
CA ALA A 250 12.40 34.06 16.20
C ALA A 250 12.01 34.22 14.74
N TRP A 251 12.63 33.43 13.86
CA TRP A 251 12.41 33.45 12.42
C TRP A 251 12.69 32.08 11.81
N GLN A 252 11.71 31.51 11.12
CA GLN A 252 11.84 30.30 10.31
C GLN A 252 11.23 30.54 8.93
N VAL A 253 11.85 30.04 7.87
CA VAL A 253 11.39 30.26 6.50
C VAL A 253 11.27 28.95 5.75
N GLN A 254 10.16 28.79 5.04
CA GLN A 254 10.05 27.89 3.89
C GLN A 254 10.46 28.69 2.67
N TYR A 255 11.55 28.30 1.99
CA TYR A 255 12.13 29.12 0.92
C TYR A 255 12.19 28.38 -0.41
N GLY A 256 11.08 28.36 -1.15
CA GLY A 256 11.03 27.76 -2.49
C GLY A 256 11.18 26.23 -2.50
N GLU A 257 11.05 25.60 -1.34
CA GLU A 257 10.95 24.15 -1.16
C GLU A 257 9.48 23.72 -1.08
N THR A 258 9.20 22.44 -1.33
CA THR A 258 7.84 21.93 -1.20
C THR A 258 7.39 21.93 0.25
N ASP A 259 6.07 21.93 0.51
CA ASP A 259 5.57 21.83 1.88
C ASP A 259 6.09 20.55 2.55
N PHE A 260 6.22 19.46 1.78
CA PHE A 260 6.77 18.19 2.26
C PHE A 260 8.24 18.32 2.67
N ASP A 261 9.07 18.90 1.80
CA ASP A 261 10.51 19.05 2.08
C ASP A 261 10.73 19.96 3.29
N PHE A 262 9.93 21.02 3.42
CA PHE A 262 9.97 21.94 4.55
C PHE A 262 9.69 21.25 5.88
N ILE A 263 8.54 20.58 6.00
CA ILE A 263 8.18 19.89 7.25
C ILE A 263 9.16 18.77 7.55
N GLN A 264 9.63 18.06 6.51
CA GLN A 264 10.56 16.94 6.68
C GLN A 264 11.90 17.43 7.19
N ARG A 265 12.44 18.51 6.63
CA ARG A 265 13.67 19.16 7.10
C ARG A 265 13.52 19.61 8.55
N LEU A 266 12.40 20.26 8.88
CA LEU A 266 12.14 20.78 10.22
C LEU A 266 12.00 19.65 11.25
N MET A 267 11.27 18.59 10.92
CA MET A 267 11.15 17.40 11.78
C MET A 267 12.52 16.74 12.01
N GLN A 268 13.33 16.56 10.96
CA GLN A 268 14.66 15.94 11.05
C GLN A 268 15.66 16.76 11.85
N GLU A 269 15.60 18.10 11.76
CA GLU A 269 16.44 19.01 12.55
C GLU A 269 16.16 18.82 14.06
N TRP A 270 14.89 18.67 14.41
CA TRP A 270 14.41 18.62 15.78
C TRP A 270 14.21 17.22 16.34
N GLY A 271 14.62 16.17 15.60
CA GLY A 271 14.53 14.80 16.05
C GLY A 271 13.11 14.24 16.08
N ILE A 272 12.16 14.92 15.42
CA ILE A 272 10.81 14.42 15.22
C ILE A 272 10.85 13.46 14.03
N TYR A 273 10.25 12.29 14.20
CA TYR A 273 9.99 11.36 13.11
C TYR A 273 8.53 10.92 13.17
N TRP A 274 8.09 10.23 12.12
CA TRP A 274 6.68 9.93 11.95
C TRP A 274 6.46 8.59 11.25
N TRP A 275 5.24 8.07 11.39
CA TRP A 275 4.72 6.91 10.65
C TRP A 275 3.20 7.06 10.47
N PHE A 276 2.56 6.04 9.90
CA PHE A 276 1.10 6.02 9.73
C PHE A 276 0.46 4.87 10.50
N GLU A 277 -0.60 5.18 11.26
CA GLU A 277 -1.51 4.17 11.80
C GLU A 277 -2.68 4.01 10.83
N HIS A 278 -2.84 2.82 10.25
CA HIS A 278 -3.90 2.54 9.30
C HIS A 278 -5.15 2.02 10.02
N SER A 279 -6.29 2.57 9.64
CA SER A 279 -7.63 2.11 10.00
C SER A 279 -8.43 1.81 8.73
N GLU A 280 -9.63 1.27 8.90
CA GLU A 280 -10.50 0.98 7.77
C GLU A 280 -10.81 2.27 7.00
N ASN A 281 -10.39 2.32 5.72
CA ASN A 281 -10.56 3.46 4.81
C ASN A 281 -9.92 4.78 5.28
N SER A 282 -8.97 4.77 6.22
CA SER A 282 -8.25 5.97 6.68
C SER A 282 -6.86 5.63 7.18
N HIS A 283 -5.96 6.61 7.22
CA HIS A 283 -4.65 6.49 7.86
C HIS A 283 -4.29 7.80 8.56
N THR A 284 -3.79 7.69 9.79
CA THR A 284 -3.42 8.83 10.64
C THR A 284 -1.92 8.99 10.67
N GLN A 285 -1.42 10.19 10.39
CA GLN A 285 0.00 10.49 10.57
C GLN A 285 0.28 10.64 12.07
N VAL A 286 1.27 9.91 12.59
CA VAL A 286 1.67 10.01 14.00
C VAL A 286 3.08 10.62 14.08
N LEU A 287 3.21 11.75 14.76
CA LEU A 287 4.47 12.46 15.00
C LEU A 287 4.98 12.10 16.39
N VAL A 288 6.26 11.72 16.48
CA VAL A 288 6.90 11.31 17.74
C VAL A 288 8.35 11.79 17.83
N ASP A 289 8.87 11.78 19.06
CA ASP A 289 10.28 12.03 19.37
C ASP A 289 10.88 10.98 20.32
N ALA A 290 10.07 10.07 20.86
CA ALA A 290 10.49 9.11 21.87
C ALA A 290 9.89 7.70 21.67
N ILE A 291 10.55 6.68 22.23
CA ILE A 291 10.17 5.27 22.07
C ILE A 291 8.80 4.94 22.69
N ASN A 292 8.40 5.66 23.74
CA ASN A 292 7.10 5.49 24.40
C ASN A 292 5.92 5.96 23.54
N GLY A 293 6.17 6.64 22.41
CA GLY A 293 5.14 6.97 21.42
C GLY A 293 4.67 5.75 20.61
N HIS A 294 5.44 4.66 20.61
CA HIS A 294 5.14 3.42 19.90
C HIS A 294 4.28 2.48 20.72
N LYS A 295 3.41 1.72 20.04
CA LYS A 295 2.59 0.67 20.63
C LYS A 295 2.98 -0.66 20.01
N ALA A 296 3.03 -1.71 20.82
CA ALA A 296 3.18 -3.06 20.30
C ALA A 296 1.94 -3.43 19.45
N CYS A 297 2.13 -4.23 18.40
CA CYS A 297 1.03 -4.78 17.62
C CYS A 297 0.17 -5.67 18.54
N PRO A 298 -1.12 -5.35 18.76
CA PRO A 298 -1.98 -6.15 19.64
C PRO A 298 -2.17 -7.59 19.14
N ASP A 299 -2.25 -7.74 17.81
CA ASP A 299 -2.60 -9.01 17.15
C ASP A 299 -1.40 -9.96 17.03
N SER A 300 -0.17 -9.44 17.10
CA SER A 300 1.04 -10.25 16.98
C SER A 300 2.18 -9.68 17.86
N PRO A 301 2.07 -9.83 19.19
CA PRO A 301 3.07 -9.32 20.12
C PRO A 301 4.37 -10.15 20.12
N LEU A 302 4.31 -11.39 19.64
CA LEU A 302 5.45 -12.29 19.55
C LEU A 302 5.38 -13.07 18.22
N VAL A 303 6.41 -12.94 17.40
CA VAL A 303 6.57 -13.74 16.17
C VAL A 303 7.76 -14.67 16.34
N GLU A 304 7.54 -15.95 16.11
CA GLU A 304 8.58 -16.97 16.22
C GLU A 304 9.49 -17.00 14.98
N TRP A 305 10.77 -17.33 15.19
CA TRP A 305 11.67 -17.67 14.09
C TRP A 305 11.66 -19.17 13.84
N HIS A 306 11.53 -19.56 12.57
CA HIS A 306 11.62 -20.96 12.12
C HIS A 306 12.46 -21.03 10.85
N GLN A 307 13.17 -22.15 10.67
CA GLN A 307 13.94 -22.35 9.44
C GLN A 307 13.03 -22.42 8.21
N GLU A 308 13.47 -21.81 7.11
CA GLU A 308 12.79 -21.87 5.83
C GLU A 308 12.58 -23.32 5.36
N GLY A 309 11.42 -23.61 4.76
CA GLY A 309 11.05 -24.95 4.29
C GLY A 309 10.18 -25.75 5.26
N LEU A 310 9.95 -25.25 6.47
CA LEU A 310 8.92 -25.79 7.37
C LEU A 310 7.54 -25.30 6.93
N LYS A 311 6.59 -26.23 6.78
CA LYS A 311 5.17 -25.92 6.59
C LYS A 311 4.52 -25.80 7.97
N LEU A 312 4.38 -24.57 8.43
CA LEU A 312 3.72 -24.23 9.68
C LEU A 312 2.42 -23.49 9.36
N ASP A 313 1.34 -23.85 10.04
CA ASP A 313 0.02 -23.22 9.89
C ASP A 313 -0.08 -21.93 10.72
N LYS A 314 1.00 -21.14 10.77
CA LYS A 314 1.06 -19.85 11.46
C LYS A 314 2.10 -18.95 10.82
N GLU A 315 1.94 -17.65 10.93
CA GLU A 315 2.95 -16.68 10.51
C GLU A 315 4.27 -16.86 11.28
N PHE A 316 5.40 -16.86 10.57
CA PHE A 316 6.74 -16.92 11.17
C PHE A 316 7.80 -16.14 10.40
N ILE A 317 8.88 -15.84 11.11
CA ILE A 317 10.09 -15.19 10.60
C ILE A 317 11.05 -16.27 10.13
N HIS A 318 11.47 -16.28 8.86
CA HIS A 318 12.42 -17.30 8.37
C HIS A 318 13.84 -16.80 8.10
N THR A 319 14.03 -15.52 7.85
CA THR A 319 15.35 -14.93 7.60
C THR A 319 15.58 -13.67 8.44
N ILE A 320 16.66 -13.65 9.20
CA ILE A 320 17.13 -12.46 9.90
C ILE A 320 18.55 -12.18 9.43
N THR A 321 18.79 -10.97 8.92
CA THR A 321 20.13 -10.53 8.53
C THR A 321 20.59 -9.42 9.46
N ALA A 322 21.67 -9.66 10.20
CA ALA A 322 22.34 -8.64 10.99
C ALA A 322 23.41 -7.94 10.14
N SER A 323 23.48 -6.61 10.24
CA SER A 323 24.48 -5.80 9.54
C SER A 323 25.06 -4.73 10.47
N GLU A 324 26.39 -4.59 10.40
CA GLU A 324 27.17 -3.65 11.19
C GLU A 324 27.94 -2.73 10.25
N ARG A 325 27.99 -1.42 10.56
CA ARG A 325 28.62 -0.39 9.74
C ARG A 325 29.45 0.56 10.59
N LEU A 326 30.60 0.98 10.05
CA LEU A 326 31.42 2.05 10.65
C LEU A 326 30.61 3.35 10.70
N ARG A 327 30.69 4.06 11.83
CA ARG A 327 30.03 5.35 12.07
C ARG A 327 30.96 6.32 12.78
N THR A 328 30.72 7.61 12.59
CA THR A 328 31.28 8.69 13.41
C THR A 328 30.89 8.47 14.87
N GLY A 329 31.83 8.65 15.79
CA GLY A 329 31.55 8.50 17.23
C GLY A 329 31.40 9.81 17.99
N LYS A 330 31.67 10.95 17.35
CA LYS A 330 31.55 12.25 17.99
C LYS A 330 31.01 13.29 17.02
N TRP A 331 29.98 14.02 17.44
CA TRP A 331 29.43 15.17 16.73
C TRP A 331 29.73 16.44 17.50
N VAL A 332 30.14 17.48 16.80
CA VAL A 332 30.46 18.79 17.35
C VAL A 332 29.73 19.84 16.54
N MET A 333 28.95 20.68 17.21
CA MET A 333 28.36 21.87 16.61
C MET A 333 28.90 23.11 17.32
N ASP A 334 28.94 24.22 16.59
CA ASP A 334 29.27 25.52 17.15
C ASP A 334 28.45 26.60 16.46
N ASP A 335 28.29 27.74 17.14
CA ASP A 335 27.63 28.91 16.55
C ASP A 335 28.10 30.21 17.21
N PHE A 336 27.61 31.34 16.69
CA PHE A 336 27.96 32.67 17.16
C PHE A 336 26.70 33.51 17.43
N ASP A 337 26.54 33.93 18.68
CA ASP A 337 25.54 34.92 19.08
C ASP A 337 26.15 36.32 19.12
N PHE A 338 25.74 37.19 18.20
CA PHE A 338 26.20 38.57 18.13
C PHE A 338 25.77 39.43 19.33
N MET A 339 24.69 39.07 20.02
CA MET A 339 24.25 39.74 21.25
C MET A 339 25.12 39.34 22.45
N LYS A 340 25.74 38.15 22.40
CA LYS A 340 26.64 37.62 23.42
C LYS A 340 27.93 37.10 22.78
N PRO A 341 28.78 37.99 22.21
CA PRO A 341 29.95 37.58 21.41
C PRO A 341 31.05 36.86 22.21
N ARG A 342 30.95 36.83 23.56
CA ARG A 342 31.84 36.07 24.46
C ARG A 342 31.26 34.72 24.89
N SER A 343 30.03 34.40 24.49
CA SER A 343 29.37 33.13 24.79
C SER A 343 30.10 31.99 24.09
N LEU A 344 30.31 30.88 24.79
CA LEU A 344 30.88 29.67 24.19
C LEU A 344 29.71 28.74 23.84
N LEU A 345 29.33 28.69 22.57
CA LEU A 345 28.19 27.93 22.08
C LEU A 345 28.57 26.53 21.57
N LYS A 346 29.86 26.20 21.54
CA LYS A 346 30.33 24.88 21.14
C LYS A 346 29.68 23.78 21.97
N SER A 347 28.98 22.89 21.30
CA SER A 347 28.37 21.68 21.85
C SER A 347 29.09 20.44 21.30
N THR A 348 29.25 19.42 22.11
CA THR A 348 29.95 18.19 21.72
C THR A 348 29.29 16.98 22.37
N VAL A 349 28.86 16.02 21.55
CA VAL A 349 28.30 14.75 22.02
C VAL A 349 29.12 13.61 21.43
N ALA A 350 29.65 12.75 22.30
CA ALA A 350 30.36 11.55 21.93
C ALA A 350 29.53 10.31 22.27
N SER A 351 29.29 9.46 21.27
CA SER A 351 28.62 8.17 21.41
C SER A 351 29.26 7.13 20.47
N PRO A 352 30.56 6.80 20.67
CA PRO A 352 31.25 5.83 19.84
C PRO A 352 30.61 4.44 19.96
N ARG A 353 30.71 3.65 18.90
CA ARG A 353 30.33 2.23 18.90
C ARG A 353 31.54 1.38 19.28
N ASP A 354 31.30 0.15 19.73
CA ASP A 354 32.35 -0.84 20.02
C ASP A 354 32.92 -1.48 18.73
N THR A 355 33.29 -0.63 17.77
CA THR A 355 33.89 -1.01 16.48
C THR A 355 35.26 -0.37 16.33
N GLY A 356 36.12 -0.94 15.48
CA GLY A 356 37.38 -0.27 15.13
C GLY A 356 37.14 1.11 14.51
N HIS A 357 38.03 2.07 14.79
CA HIS A 357 37.98 3.44 14.25
C HIS A 357 36.69 4.23 14.57
N ALA A 358 36.03 3.94 15.69
CA ALA A 358 34.76 4.56 16.06
C ALA A 358 34.89 5.97 16.68
N GLU A 359 36.09 6.54 16.83
CA GLU A 359 36.29 7.79 17.58
C GLU A 359 36.33 9.06 16.71
N TYR A 360 36.19 8.92 15.39
CA TYR A 360 36.27 10.07 14.48
C TYR A 360 35.20 11.13 14.77
N GLU A 361 35.62 12.39 14.67
CA GLU A 361 34.81 13.59 14.88
C GLU A 361 34.18 14.05 13.56
N HIS A 362 32.93 14.50 13.63
CA HIS A 362 32.32 15.36 12.63
C HIS A 362 32.03 16.73 13.26
N TYR A 363 32.46 17.79 12.59
CA TYR A 363 32.28 19.17 13.03
C TYR A 363 31.38 19.92 12.06
N GLU A 364 30.37 20.61 12.58
CA GLU A 364 29.37 21.34 11.81
C GLU A 364 29.26 22.79 12.31
N TRP A 365 29.24 23.72 11.36
CA TRP A 365 29.04 25.15 11.60
C TRP A 365 28.37 25.77 10.36
N PRO A 366 27.36 26.64 10.51
CA PRO A 366 26.72 27.04 11.78
C PRO A 366 25.79 25.95 12.34
N GLY A 367 25.49 26.02 13.64
CA GLY A 367 24.63 25.07 14.34
C GLY A 367 23.15 25.45 14.40
N ASP A 368 22.81 26.70 14.09
CA ASP A 368 21.47 27.32 14.14
C ASP A 368 20.82 27.30 15.53
N TYR A 369 21.57 27.75 16.53
CA TYR A 369 21.09 27.93 17.89
C TYR A 369 21.78 29.08 18.63
N PHE A 370 21.10 29.64 19.63
CA PHE A 370 21.60 30.79 20.40
C PHE A 370 21.83 30.46 21.89
N THR A 371 21.47 29.25 22.32
CA THR A 371 21.62 28.79 23.71
C THR A 371 22.37 27.47 23.77
N THR A 372 23.11 27.25 24.86
CA THR A 372 23.86 26.00 25.05
C THR A 372 22.95 24.78 25.16
N GLY A 373 21.78 24.93 25.79
CA GLY A 373 20.79 23.86 25.91
C GLY A 373 20.23 23.41 24.56
N GLU A 374 19.93 24.35 23.66
CA GLU A 374 19.55 24.03 22.28
C GLU A 374 20.70 23.34 21.52
N GLY A 375 21.92 23.86 21.64
CA GLY A 375 23.09 23.24 21.02
C GLY A 375 23.34 21.81 21.50
N GLU A 376 23.16 21.53 22.79
CA GLU A 376 23.22 20.17 23.36
C GLU A 376 22.14 19.26 22.76
N MET A 377 20.90 19.74 22.69
CA MET A 377 19.78 19.00 22.12
C MET A 377 20.02 18.63 20.65
N LEU A 378 20.36 19.61 19.80
CA LEU A 378 20.57 19.42 18.36
C LEU A 378 21.79 18.53 18.09
N THR A 379 22.88 18.72 18.82
CA THR A 379 24.09 17.88 18.68
C THR A 379 23.80 16.44 19.09
N ARG A 380 23.01 16.22 20.16
CA ARG A 380 22.55 14.88 20.58
C ARG A 380 21.71 14.22 19.49
N ILE A 381 20.73 14.93 18.93
CA ILE A 381 19.86 14.42 17.85
C ILE A 381 20.71 14.00 16.65
N ARG A 382 21.67 14.82 16.21
CA ARG A 382 22.58 14.43 15.11
C ARG A 382 23.41 13.21 15.45
N MET A 383 24.00 13.16 16.65
CA MET A 383 24.81 12.01 17.08
C MET A 383 24.00 10.71 17.09
N GLU A 384 22.77 10.75 17.60
CA GLU A 384 21.85 9.60 17.62
C GLU A 384 21.43 9.17 16.21
N ALA A 385 21.07 10.12 15.34
CA ALA A 385 20.72 9.86 13.95
C ALA A 385 21.87 9.20 13.17
N GLN A 386 23.10 9.66 13.37
CA GLN A 386 24.29 9.08 12.73
C GLN A 386 24.65 7.71 13.28
N ARG A 387 24.46 7.50 14.59
CA ARG A 387 24.74 6.21 15.25
C ARG A 387 23.71 5.13 14.89
N SER A 388 22.44 5.51 14.69
CA SER A 388 21.30 4.59 14.51
C SER A 388 21.51 3.55 13.40
N PRO A 389 21.90 3.90 12.17
CA PRO A 389 22.13 2.91 11.12
C PRO A 389 23.51 2.21 11.20
N GLY A 390 24.19 2.27 12.35
CA GLY A 390 25.42 1.52 12.64
C GLY A 390 25.17 0.03 12.89
N SER A 391 24.10 -0.31 13.64
CA SER A 391 23.60 -1.68 13.78
C SER A 391 22.22 -1.75 13.16
N ARG A 392 22.02 -2.65 12.21
CA ARG A 392 20.71 -2.88 11.60
C ARG A 392 20.45 -4.38 11.53
N HIS A 393 19.36 -4.80 12.14
CA HIS A 393 18.75 -6.09 11.90
C HIS A 393 17.69 -5.88 10.82
N MET A 394 17.86 -6.52 9.67
CA MET A 394 16.80 -6.59 8.67
C MET A 394 15.98 -7.85 8.98
N GLY A 395 14.73 -7.63 9.44
CA GLY A 395 13.70 -8.65 9.67
C GLY A 395 12.83 -8.88 8.41
N PRO A 396 12.04 -9.96 8.31
CA PRO A 396 12.10 -10.92 7.21
C PRO A 396 11.05 -10.74 6.11
N VAL A 397 11.23 -11.50 5.02
CA VAL A 397 10.11 -12.00 4.24
C VAL A 397 9.22 -12.83 5.18
N ILE A 398 8.03 -12.34 5.51
CA ILE A 398 7.03 -13.12 6.25
C ILE A 398 6.36 -14.01 5.21
N SER A 399 6.55 -15.32 5.33
CA SER A 399 5.76 -16.28 4.57
C SER A 399 4.42 -16.45 5.26
N VAL A 400 3.38 -15.91 4.65
CA VAL A 400 2.01 -16.28 4.96
C VAL A 400 1.80 -17.74 4.51
N PRO A 401 1.19 -18.62 5.33
CA PRO A 401 0.88 -19.98 4.89
C PRO A 401 0.06 -19.94 3.58
N SER A 402 0.43 -20.80 2.63
CA SER A 402 -0.20 -20.90 1.30
C SER A 402 -1.58 -21.55 1.34
#